data_AF-A0A7X9EAX3-F1
#
_entry.id   AF-A0A7X9EAX3-F1
#
_cell.length_a   1.000
_cell.length_b   1.000
_cell.length_c   1.000
_cell.angle_alpha   90.00
_cell.angle_beta   90.00
_cell.angle_gamma   90.00
#
_symmetry.space_group_name_H-M   'P 1'
#
loop_
_entity.id
_entity.type
_entity.pdbx_description
1 polymer ?
#
loop_
_entity_poly.entity_id
_entity_poly.type
_entity_poly.pdbx_seq_one_letter_code
_entity_poly.pdbx_strand_id
1 'polypeptide(L)'
;MSIVKKFLNIILLPGSVYKRITDKKLTLILGIFFVGIVDLVFAMVDNFKGYFSEGDLGKTVFNIALAILFIVLLGVVDVLFFSLPMFDLFKRFKKSEGLSITNETGQFVKLVKIYVIAHFLILIPQIIMFLIYQNVISTLNINSWWLYLAFFIDLIIPIWFSGAISRGVNVIYKFRTIFARLSFLVLFVWNYVLGYALSYIISNWIIPLFKV
;
A
#
# COMPACT_ATOMS: atom_id res chain seq x y z
N MET A 1 -11.63 -25.24 -15.10
CA MET A 1 -11.27 -23.90 -14.53
C MET A 1 -10.31 -23.22 -15.49
N SER A 2 -10.70 -22.10 -16.11
CA SER A 2 -9.89 -21.42 -17.15
C SER A 2 -8.49 -21.03 -16.65
N ILE A 3 -7.48 -21.17 -17.52
CA ILE A 3 -6.06 -20.84 -17.27
C ILE A 3 -5.93 -19.40 -16.74
N VAL A 4 -6.70 -18.46 -17.29
CA VAL A 4 -6.74 -17.05 -16.87
C VAL A 4 -7.11 -16.90 -15.39
N LYS A 5 -8.09 -17.68 -14.90
CA LYS A 5 -8.50 -17.64 -13.49
C LYS A 5 -7.40 -18.18 -12.56
N LYS A 6 -6.65 -19.20 -13.00
CA LYS A 6 -5.52 -19.72 -12.22
C LYS A 6 -4.39 -18.69 -12.13
N PHE A 7 -4.05 -18.04 -13.24
CA PHE A 7 -3.02 -17.00 -13.30
C PHE A 7 -3.35 -15.81 -12.40
N LEU A 8 -4.57 -15.27 -12.51
CA LEU A 8 -5.01 -14.16 -11.65
C LEU A 8 -5.02 -14.53 -10.16
N ASN A 9 -5.30 -15.80 -9.80
CA ASN A 9 -5.25 -16.26 -8.41
C ASN A 9 -3.84 -16.24 -7.82
N ILE A 10 -2.82 -16.46 -8.65
CA ILE A 10 -1.42 -16.42 -8.23
C ILE A 10 -1.00 -14.96 -8.07
N ILE A 11 -1.32 -14.10 -9.04
CA ILE A 11 -0.86 -12.71 -9.06
C ILE A 11 -1.63 -11.84 -8.06
N LEU A 12 -2.96 -11.85 -8.06
CA LEU A 12 -3.78 -10.89 -7.29
C LEU A 12 -4.25 -11.45 -5.93
N LEU A 13 -3.65 -12.54 -5.48
CA LEU A 13 -4.14 -13.42 -4.42
C LEU A 13 -5.48 -14.12 -4.77
N PRO A 14 -5.72 -15.34 -4.25
CA PRO A 14 -6.96 -16.04 -4.54
C PRO A 14 -8.15 -15.40 -3.82
N GLY A 15 -9.32 -15.41 -4.46
CA GLY A 15 -10.57 -14.90 -3.88
C GLY A 15 -10.93 -15.52 -2.52
N SER A 16 -10.49 -16.75 -2.25
CA SER A 16 -10.69 -17.42 -0.96
C SER A 16 -9.96 -16.74 0.20
N VAL A 17 -8.81 -16.10 -0.05
CA VAL A 17 -8.07 -15.33 0.96
C VAL A 17 -8.92 -14.14 1.41
N TYR A 18 -9.44 -13.36 0.46
CA TYR A 18 -10.30 -12.22 0.76
C TYR A 18 -11.59 -12.60 1.46
N LYS A 19 -12.17 -13.77 1.15
CA LYS A 19 -13.36 -14.28 1.86
C LYS A 19 -13.12 -14.61 3.33
N ARG A 20 -11.88 -14.93 3.72
CA ARG A 20 -11.50 -15.27 5.10
C ARG A 20 -11.20 -14.02 5.96
N ILE A 21 -11.23 -12.83 5.37
CA ILE A 21 -10.99 -11.58 6.11
C ILE A 21 -12.13 -11.34 7.11
N THR A 22 -11.76 -11.28 8.38
CA THR A 22 -12.67 -11.02 9.50
C THR A 22 -12.79 -9.52 9.79
N ASP A 23 -13.80 -9.13 10.56
CA ASP A 23 -14.04 -7.77 11.06
C ASP A 23 -13.36 -7.47 12.41
N LYS A 24 -12.47 -8.35 12.88
CA LYS A 24 -11.73 -8.16 14.14
C LYS A 24 -10.84 -6.90 14.12
N LYS A 25 -10.99 -6.01 15.11
CA LYS A 25 -10.24 -4.73 15.18
C LYS A 25 -8.75 -4.90 15.51
N LEU A 26 -8.35 -5.94 16.22
CA LEU A 26 -6.94 -6.10 16.60
C LEU A 26 -6.00 -6.26 15.39
N THR A 27 -6.40 -7.10 14.42
CA THR A 27 -5.60 -7.28 13.18
C THR A 27 -5.65 -6.07 12.26
N LEU A 28 -6.61 -5.17 12.46
CA LEU A 28 -6.65 -3.87 11.77
C LEU A 28 -5.54 -2.96 12.29
N ILE A 29 -5.40 -2.84 13.62
CA ILE A 29 -4.39 -1.99 14.26
C ILE A 29 -2.98 -2.42 13.80
N LEU A 30 -2.69 -3.72 13.87
CA LEU A 30 -1.41 -4.26 13.39
C LEU A 30 -1.15 -3.95 11.91
N GLY A 31 -2.20 -3.98 11.08
CA GLY A 31 -2.11 -3.63 9.66
C GLY A 31 -1.78 -2.16 9.43
N ILE A 32 -2.35 -1.25 10.21
CA ILE A 32 -2.07 0.19 10.13
C ILE A 32 -0.60 0.46 10.48
N PHE A 33 -0.10 -0.14 11.57
CA PHE A 33 1.32 -0.04 11.92
C PHE A 33 2.23 -0.58 10.82
N PHE A 34 1.87 -1.72 10.21
CA PHE A 34 2.64 -2.30 9.12
C PHE A 34 2.77 -1.35 7.93
N VAL A 35 1.67 -0.72 7.50
CA VAL A 35 1.70 0.25 6.39
C VAL A 35 2.63 1.41 6.71
N GLY A 36 2.50 2.01 7.89
CA GLY A 36 3.37 3.12 8.29
C GLY A 36 4.86 2.74 8.42
N ILE A 37 5.16 1.50 8.82
CA ILE A 37 6.55 0.97 8.79
C ILE A 37 7.06 0.91 7.35
N VAL A 38 6.28 0.33 6.44
CA VAL A 38 6.68 0.19 5.03
C VAL A 38 6.97 1.57 4.42
N ASP A 39 6.05 2.52 4.57
CA ASP A 39 6.19 3.87 4.01
C ASP A 39 7.43 4.60 4.53
N LEU A 40 7.64 4.58 5.86
CA LEU A 40 8.75 5.28 6.46
C LEU A 40 10.09 4.59 6.17
N VAL A 41 10.15 3.26 6.22
CA VAL A 41 11.39 2.51 5.95
C VAL A 41 11.87 2.75 4.53
N PHE A 42 11.00 2.63 3.52
CA PHE A 42 11.40 2.89 2.14
C PHE A 42 11.82 4.35 1.90
N ALA A 43 11.26 5.30 2.63
CA ALA A 43 11.68 6.69 2.53
C ALA A 43 13.04 6.99 3.18
N MET A 44 13.44 6.19 4.18
CA MET A 44 14.69 6.40 4.94
C MET A 44 15.83 5.45 4.53
N VAL A 45 15.54 4.36 3.83
CA VAL A 45 16.49 3.25 3.63
C VAL A 45 17.80 3.68 2.98
N ASP A 46 17.76 4.64 2.04
CA ASP A 46 18.95 5.13 1.34
C ASP A 46 19.93 5.88 2.27
N ASN A 47 19.43 6.46 3.36
CA ASN A 47 20.20 7.29 4.29
C ASN A 47 20.13 6.78 5.74
N PHE A 48 19.81 5.50 5.94
CA PHE A 48 19.57 4.93 7.27
C PHE A 48 20.73 5.17 8.24
N LYS A 49 21.99 4.99 7.78
CA LYS A 49 23.19 5.23 8.60
C LYS A 49 23.31 6.69 9.05
N GLY A 50 23.03 7.64 8.17
CA GLY A 50 23.08 9.06 8.49
C GLY A 50 22.05 9.50 9.52
N TYR A 51 20.92 8.77 9.63
CA TYR A 51 19.88 9.06 10.60
C TYR A 51 20.09 8.37 11.96
N PHE A 52 20.64 7.15 11.99
CA PHE A 52 20.65 6.32 13.20
C PHE A 52 22.02 5.86 13.69
N SER A 53 23.10 6.08 12.94
CA SER A 53 24.43 5.56 13.27
C SER A 53 25.54 6.62 13.32
N GLU A 54 25.32 7.77 12.69
CA GLU A 54 26.30 8.86 12.63
C GLU A 54 25.93 9.96 13.64
N GLY A 55 26.23 9.77 14.94
CA GLY A 55 26.04 10.84 15.92
C GLY A 55 26.05 10.47 17.39
N ASP A 56 25.74 11.49 18.20
CA ASP A 56 25.53 11.43 19.65
C ASP A 56 24.30 10.59 20.02
N LEU A 57 24.34 9.95 21.19
CA LEU A 57 23.26 9.08 21.67
C LEU A 57 21.93 9.84 21.79
N GLY A 58 21.97 11.13 22.14
CA GLY A 58 20.77 11.98 22.21
C GLY A 58 20.07 12.11 20.86
N LYS A 59 20.82 12.30 19.77
CA LYS A 59 20.28 12.38 18.41
C LYS A 59 19.65 11.07 17.97
N THR A 60 20.31 9.94 18.25
CA THR A 60 19.78 8.61 17.90
C THR A 60 18.48 8.31 18.64
N VAL A 61 18.40 8.62 19.94
CA VAL A 61 17.17 8.44 20.73
C VAL A 61 16.04 9.33 20.20
N PHE A 62 16.34 10.59 19.88
CA PHE A 62 15.37 11.51 19.28
C PHE A 62 14.83 10.97 17.95
N ASN A 63 15.72 10.53 17.05
CA ASN A 63 15.33 9.98 15.76
C ASN A 63 14.52 8.67 15.88
N ILE A 64 14.83 7.81 16.85
CA ILE A 64 14.02 6.61 17.13
C ILE A 64 12.61 7.00 17.60
N ALA A 65 12.50 7.95 18.54
CA ALA A 65 11.20 8.42 19.01
C ALA A 65 10.38 9.05 17.88
N LEU A 66 11.04 9.85 17.03
CA LEU A 66 10.43 10.47 15.86
C LEU A 66 9.98 9.43 14.82
N ALA A 67 10.77 8.38 14.59
CA ALA A 67 10.40 7.28 13.71
C ALA A 67 9.15 6.55 14.21
N ILE A 68 9.08 6.22 15.50
CA ILE A 68 7.91 5.57 16.09
C ILE A 68 6.66 6.45 15.92
N LEU A 69 6.79 7.76 16.17
CA LEU A 69 5.70 8.71 15.98
C LEU A 69 5.21 8.73 14.52
N PHE A 70 6.12 8.87 13.56
CA PHE A 70 5.73 8.94 12.15
C PHE A 70 5.24 7.62 11.57
N ILE A 71 5.71 6.47 12.08
CA ILE A 71 5.13 5.16 11.73
C ILE A 71 3.63 5.14 12.08
N VAL A 72 3.27 5.61 13.27
CA VAL A 72 1.86 5.68 13.68
C VAL A 72 1.09 6.65 12.79
N LEU A 73 1.61 7.87 12.62
CA LEU A 73 0.93 8.93 11.87
C LEU A 73 0.75 8.57 10.40
N LEU A 74 1.81 8.12 9.71
CA LEU A 74 1.76 7.74 8.31
C LEU A 74 0.81 6.57 8.08
N GLY A 75 0.92 5.51 8.90
CA GLY A 75 0.03 4.36 8.78
C GLY A 75 -1.44 4.77 8.94
N VAL A 76 -1.76 5.62 9.92
CA VAL A 76 -3.14 6.11 10.14
C VAL A 76 -3.59 6.99 8.97
N VAL A 77 -2.78 7.96 8.56
CA VAL A 77 -3.11 8.88 7.48
C VAL A 77 -3.32 8.12 6.18
N ASP A 78 -2.37 7.30 5.75
CA ASP A 78 -2.47 6.55 4.50
C ASP A 78 -3.73 5.68 4.47
N VAL A 79 -3.89 4.84 5.50
CA VAL A 79 -5.03 3.93 5.58
C VAL A 79 -6.37 4.67 5.62
N LEU A 80 -6.51 5.76 6.39
CA LEU A 80 -7.77 6.48 6.50
C LEU A 80 -8.07 7.29 5.24
N PHE A 81 -7.08 7.97 4.65
CA PHE A 81 -7.26 8.75 3.43
C PHE A 81 -7.50 7.85 2.22
N PHE A 82 -7.02 6.62 2.23
CA PHE A 82 -7.46 5.60 1.29
C PHE A 82 -8.89 5.12 1.59
N SER A 83 -9.13 4.62 2.80
CA SER A 83 -10.32 3.82 3.09
C SER A 83 -11.60 4.62 3.23
N LEU A 84 -11.57 5.85 3.77
CA LEU A 84 -12.78 6.65 3.97
C LEU A 84 -13.44 7.03 2.63
N PRO A 85 -12.73 7.65 1.66
CA PRO A 85 -13.34 8.02 0.38
C PRO A 85 -13.79 6.79 -0.42
N MET A 86 -13.00 5.71 -0.39
CA MET A 86 -13.33 4.47 -1.09
C MET A 86 -14.53 3.76 -0.47
N PHE A 87 -14.64 3.75 0.85
CA PHE A 87 -15.80 3.17 1.54
C PHE A 87 -17.08 3.90 1.17
N ASP A 88 -17.07 5.23 1.21
CA ASP A 88 -18.23 6.05 0.85
C ASP A 88 -18.65 5.84 -0.61
N LEU A 89 -17.68 5.75 -1.52
CA LEU A 89 -17.94 5.47 -2.92
C LEU A 89 -18.54 4.06 -3.11
N PHE A 90 -17.97 3.04 -2.47
CA PHE A 90 -18.45 1.66 -2.57
C PHE A 90 -19.84 1.48 -1.96
N LYS A 91 -20.15 2.21 -0.89
CA LYS A 91 -21.50 2.30 -0.33
C LYS A 91 -22.48 2.87 -1.36
N ARG A 92 -22.10 3.92 -2.10
CA ARG A 92 -22.91 4.49 -3.19
C ARG A 92 -23.10 3.49 -4.34
N PHE A 93 -22.06 2.75 -4.72
CA PHE A 93 -22.18 1.69 -5.74
C PHE A 93 -23.19 0.62 -5.32
N LYS A 94 -23.14 0.11 -4.08
CA LYS A 94 -24.13 -0.86 -3.58
C LYS A 94 -25.54 -0.29 -3.62
N LYS A 95 -25.72 0.95 -3.14
CA LYS A 95 -27.03 1.61 -3.14
C LYS A 95 -27.59 1.75 -4.57
N SER A 96 -26.74 2.07 -5.55
CA SER A 96 -27.11 2.13 -6.96
C SER A 96 -27.52 0.77 -7.55
N GLU A 97 -27.09 -0.35 -6.95
CA GLU A 97 -27.55 -1.70 -7.31
C GLU A 97 -28.87 -2.09 -6.64
N GLY A 98 -29.48 -1.19 -5.86
CA GLY A 98 -30.67 -1.47 -5.05
C GLY A 98 -30.39 -2.29 -3.78
N LEU A 99 -29.11 -2.38 -3.37
CA LEU A 99 -28.68 -3.17 -2.22
C LEU A 99 -28.09 -2.24 -1.14
N SER A 100 -28.42 -2.48 0.13
CA SER A 100 -27.80 -1.79 1.26
C SER A 100 -26.70 -2.64 1.91
N ILE A 101 -25.75 -1.98 2.55
CA ILE A 101 -24.75 -2.64 3.40
C ILE A 101 -25.37 -2.84 4.78
N THR A 102 -25.51 -4.09 5.23
CA THR A 102 -26.12 -4.39 6.53
C THR A 102 -25.19 -4.13 7.72
N ASN A 103 -23.89 -4.39 7.57
CA ASN A 103 -22.87 -4.16 8.60
C ASN A 103 -21.79 -3.21 8.07
N GLU A 104 -22.02 -1.91 8.18
CA GLU A 104 -21.13 -0.88 7.64
C GLU A 104 -19.74 -0.91 8.29
N THR A 105 -19.68 -0.97 9.62
CA THR A 105 -18.42 -1.00 10.37
C THR A 105 -17.59 -2.24 10.02
N GLY A 106 -18.22 -3.41 9.94
CA GLY A 106 -17.54 -4.65 9.54
C GLY A 106 -17.03 -4.59 8.09
N GLN A 107 -17.76 -3.95 7.18
CA GLN A 107 -17.32 -3.79 5.79
C GLN A 107 -16.18 -2.78 5.64
N PHE A 108 -16.19 -1.70 6.44
CA PHE A 108 -15.09 -0.76 6.51
C PHE A 108 -13.80 -1.43 6.99
N VAL A 109 -13.87 -2.20 8.10
CA VAL A 109 -12.71 -2.94 8.62
C VAL A 109 -12.17 -3.92 7.58
N LYS A 110 -13.04 -4.60 6.83
CA LYS A 110 -12.64 -5.50 5.75
C LYS A 110 -11.97 -4.77 4.59
N LEU A 111 -12.46 -3.60 4.20
CA LEU A 111 -11.86 -2.76 3.16
C LEU A 111 -10.43 -2.37 3.54
N VAL A 112 -10.23 -1.89 4.77
CA VAL A 112 -8.88 -1.54 5.25
C VAL A 112 -7.96 -2.76 5.22
N LYS A 113 -8.43 -3.94 5.65
CA LYS A 113 -7.60 -5.14 5.62
C LYS A 113 -7.22 -5.59 4.21
N ILE A 114 -8.12 -5.41 3.22
CA ILE A 114 -7.77 -5.65 1.82
C ILE A 114 -6.60 -4.75 1.42
N TYR A 115 -6.65 -3.47 1.80
CA TYR A 115 -5.61 -2.50 1.51
C TYR A 115 -4.26 -2.86 2.14
N VAL A 116 -4.26 -3.26 3.42
CA VAL A 116 -3.07 -3.75 4.12
C VAL A 116 -2.51 -5.03 3.47
N ILE A 117 -3.37 -5.97 3.06
CA ILE A 117 -2.94 -7.20 2.39
C ILE A 117 -2.29 -6.87 1.03
N ALA A 118 -2.82 -5.88 0.31
CA ALA A 118 -2.24 -5.44 -0.95
C ALA A 118 -0.84 -4.84 -0.74
N HIS A 119 -0.61 -4.11 0.36
CA HIS A 119 0.74 -3.62 0.73
C HIS A 119 1.71 -4.78 0.94
N PHE A 120 1.28 -5.82 1.65
CA PHE A 120 2.11 -7.01 1.85
C PHE A 120 2.46 -7.70 0.53
N LEU A 121 1.52 -7.74 -0.43
CA LEU A 121 1.73 -8.32 -1.75
C LEU A 121 2.79 -7.57 -2.56
N ILE A 122 2.75 -6.22 -2.56
CA ILE A 122 3.67 -5.40 -3.35
C ILE A 122 5.02 -5.15 -2.65
N LEU A 123 5.14 -5.46 -1.36
CA LEU A 123 6.39 -5.32 -0.62
C LEU A 123 7.53 -6.11 -1.27
N ILE A 124 7.27 -7.33 -1.72
CA ILE A 124 8.29 -8.19 -2.34
C ILE A 124 8.87 -7.55 -3.62
N PRO A 125 8.06 -7.18 -4.63
CA PRO A 125 8.61 -6.50 -5.81
C PRO A 125 9.26 -5.15 -5.46
N GLN A 126 8.76 -4.39 -4.47
CA GLN A 126 9.41 -3.16 -4.03
C GLN A 126 10.83 -3.39 -3.45
N ILE A 127 11.02 -4.45 -2.65
CA ILE A 127 12.35 -4.81 -2.13
C ILE A 127 13.29 -5.18 -3.28
N ILE A 128 12.81 -5.97 -4.26
CA ILE A 128 13.62 -6.34 -5.43
C ILE A 128 14.03 -5.09 -6.22
N MET A 129 13.10 -4.17 -6.45
CA MET A 129 13.35 -2.88 -7.10
C MET A 129 14.42 -2.07 -6.37
N PHE A 130 14.28 -1.94 -5.06
CA PHE A 130 15.25 -1.26 -4.21
C PHE A 130 16.67 -1.84 -4.36
N LEU A 131 16.81 -3.16 -4.31
CA LEU A 131 18.10 -3.83 -4.47
C LEU A 131 18.71 -3.60 -5.85
N ILE A 132 17.89 -3.60 -6.91
CA ILE A 132 18.36 -3.30 -8.26
C ILE A 132 18.88 -1.86 -8.35
N TYR A 133 18.12 -0.87 -7.85
CA TYR A 133 18.55 0.52 -7.87
C TYR A 133 19.83 0.76 -7.08
N GLN A 134 19.95 0.18 -5.88
CA GLN A 134 21.16 0.23 -5.07
C GLN A 134 22.39 -0.37 -5.79
N ASN A 135 22.21 -1.49 -6.49
CA ASN A 135 23.27 -2.10 -7.29
C ASN A 135 23.67 -1.21 -8.48
N VAL A 136 22.71 -0.58 -9.17
CA VAL A 136 22.99 0.32 -10.29
C VAL A 136 23.72 1.58 -9.82
N ILE A 137 23.30 2.18 -8.70
CA ILE A 137 23.94 3.37 -8.12
C ILE A 137 25.38 3.05 -7.69
N SER A 138 25.60 1.94 -6.98
CA SER A 138 26.93 1.57 -6.49
C SER A 138 27.92 1.20 -7.59
N THR A 139 27.44 0.66 -8.73
CA THR A 139 28.28 0.28 -9.88
C THR A 139 28.36 1.34 -10.98
N LEU A 140 27.57 2.41 -10.90
CA LEU A 140 27.40 3.45 -11.93
C LEU A 140 27.05 2.89 -13.33
N ASN A 141 26.45 1.69 -13.38
CA ASN A 141 26.15 1.00 -14.63
C ASN A 141 24.73 1.31 -15.12
N ILE A 142 24.57 2.50 -15.70
CA ILE A 142 23.27 3.04 -16.15
C ILE A 142 22.70 2.25 -17.35
N ASN A 143 23.55 1.59 -18.14
CA ASN A 143 23.14 0.78 -19.30
C ASN A 143 22.86 -0.70 -18.96
N SER A 144 22.64 -1.00 -17.68
CA SER A 144 22.37 -2.35 -17.20
C SER A 144 20.99 -2.84 -17.65
N TRP A 145 20.93 -4.07 -18.18
CA TRP A 145 19.66 -4.77 -18.45
C TRP A 145 18.70 -4.77 -17.25
N TRP A 146 19.26 -4.81 -16.03
CA TRP A 146 18.52 -4.77 -14.78
C TRP A 146 17.71 -3.49 -14.60
N LEU A 147 18.20 -2.35 -15.11
CA LEU A 147 17.50 -1.06 -15.01
C LEU A 147 16.24 -1.04 -15.88
N TYR A 148 16.31 -1.63 -17.09
CA TYR A 148 15.12 -1.77 -17.95
C TYR A 148 14.07 -2.68 -17.30
N LEU A 149 14.49 -3.81 -16.71
CA LEU A 149 13.60 -4.70 -15.98
C LEU A 149 12.93 -3.96 -14.80
N ALA A 150 13.71 -3.20 -14.04
CA ALA A 150 13.22 -2.41 -12.93
C ALA A 150 12.15 -1.40 -13.39
N PHE A 151 12.41 -0.64 -14.45
CA PHE A 151 11.45 0.29 -15.03
C PHE A 151 10.09 -0.36 -15.36
N PHE A 152 10.10 -1.55 -15.98
CA PHE A 152 8.84 -2.26 -16.28
C PHE A 152 8.12 -2.74 -15.02
N ILE A 153 8.86 -3.24 -14.02
CA ILE A 153 8.25 -3.66 -12.75
C ILE A 153 7.61 -2.46 -12.06
N ASP A 154 8.29 -1.31 -12.04
CA ASP A 154 7.80 -0.07 -11.43
C ASP A 154 6.47 0.40 -12.06
N LEU A 155 6.34 0.30 -13.39
CA LEU A 155 5.09 0.58 -14.10
C LEU A 155 3.97 -0.42 -13.76
N ILE A 156 4.31 -1.68 -13.48
CA ILE A 156 3.34 -2.74 -13.19
C ILE A 156 2.85 -2.66 -11.74
N ILE A 157 3.67 -2.22 -10.78
CA ILE A 157 3.33 -2.20 -9.36
C ILE A 157 2.01 -1.46 -9.08
N PRO A 158 1.76 -0.23 -9.55
CA PRO A 158 0.49 0.47 -9.28
C PRO A 158 -0.74 -0.26 -9.83
N ILE A 159 -0.60 -0.88 -11.01
CA ILE A 159 -1.65 -1.68 -11.65
C ILE A 159 -1.91 -2.95 -10.84
N TRP A 160 -0.84 -3.62 -10.40
CA TRP A 160 -0.91 -4.83 -9.59
C TRP A 160 -1.55 -4.55 -8.23
N PHE A 161 -1.08 -3.52 -7.54
CA PHE A 161 -1.62 -3.07 -6.24
C PHE A 161 -3.12 -2.81 -6.32
N SER A 162 -3.53 -1.97 -7.27
CA SER A 162 -4.94 -1.61 -7.47
C SER A 162 -5.79 -2.79 -7.93
N GLY A 163 -5.21 -3.70 -8.71
CA GLY A 163 -5.84 -4.95 -9.13
C GLY A 163 -6.11 -5.88 -7.96
N ALA A 164 -5.17 -6.01 -7.02
CA ALA A 164 -5.33 -6.83 -5.82
C ALA A 164 -6.44 -6.25 -4.93
N ILE A 165 -6.44 -4.94 -4.71
CA ILE A 165 -7.49 -4.27 -3.93
C ILE A 165 -8.85 -4.41 -4.59
N SER A 166 -8.97 -4.11 -5.89
CA SER A 166 -10.24 -4.23 -6.63
C SER A 166 -10.78 -5.65 -6.56
N ARG A 167 -9.92 -6.66 -6.68
CA ARG A 167 -10.31 -8.05 -6.52
C ARG A 167 -10.86 -8.32 -5.12
N GLY A 168 -10.18 -7.88 -4.07
CA GLY A 168 -10.65 -8.04 -2.69
C GLY A 168 -12.00 -7.35 -2.46
N VAL A 169 -12.12 -6.11 -2.91
CA VAL A 169 -13.36 -5.33 -2.83
C VAL A 169 -14.50 -6.04 -3.56
N ASN A 170 -14.28 -6.50 -4.79
CA ASN A 170 -15.31 -7.20 -5.57
C ASN A 170 -15.75 -8.52 -4.91
N VAL A 171 -14.86 -9.21 -4.19
CA VAL A 171 -15.19 -10.40 -3.43
C VAL A 171 -16.07 -10.08 -2.20
N ILE A 172 -15.77 -8.98 -1.51
CA ILE A 172 -16.41 -8.62 -0.25
C ILE A 172 -17.76 -7.91 -0.48
N TYR A 173 -17.81 -6.98 -1.44
CA TYR A 173 -19.01 -6.20 -1.77
C TYR A 173 -19.91 -6.89 -2.80
N LYS A 174 -19.39 -7.88 -3.54
CA LYS A 174 -20.12 -8.62 -4.58
C LYS A 174 -20.82 -7.68 -5.56
N PHE A 175 -20.06 -6.77 -6.15
CA PHE A 175 -20.56 -5.85 -7.17
C PHE A 175 -20.97 -6.59 -8.44
N ARG A 176 -21.95 -6.02 -9.17
CA ARG A 176 -22.27 -6.38 -10.54
C ARG A 176 -21.10 -6.04 -11.47
N THR A 177 -21.04 -6.66 -12.64
CA THR A 177 -19.90 -6.60 -13.56
C THR A 177 -19.44 -5.18 -13.90
N ILE A 178 -20.36 -4.22 -14.04
CA ILE A 178 -20.04 -2.83 -14.38
C ILE A 178 -19.34 -2.13 -13.21
N PHE A 179 -19.93 -2.15 -12.02
CA PHE A 179 -19.34 -1.56 -10.81
C PHE A 179 -18.04 -2.26 -10.40
N ALA A 180 -17.91 -3.55 -10.70
CA ALA A 180 -16.67 -4.30 -10.47
C ALA A 180 -15.50 -3.83 -11.35
N ARG A 181 -15.78 -3.36 -12.58
CA ARG A 181 -14.76 -2.76 -13.46
C ARG A 181 -14.47 -1.33 -13.06
N LEU A 182 -15.50 -0.57 -12.71
CA LEU A 182 -15.35 0.81 -12.26
C LEU A 182 -14.56 0.90 -10.94
N SER A 183 -14.75 -0.05 -10.03
CA SER A 183 -13.99 -0.10 -8.76
C SER A 183 -12.49 -0.17 -9.02
N PHE A 184 -12.03 -0.95 -10.00
CA PHE A 184 -10.62 -1.00 -10.39
C PHE A 184 -10.10 0.37 -10.86
N LEU A 185 -10.81 1.01 -11.78
CA LEU A 185 -10.39 2.30 -12.34
C LEU A 185 -10.28 3.37 -11.24
N VAL A 186 -11.30 3.46 -10.38
CA VAL A 186 -11.29 4.45 -9.31
C VAL A 186 -10.19 4.16 -8.28
N LEU A 187 -10.01 2.90 -7.89
CA LEU A 187 -8.92 2.50 -7.00
C LEU A 187 -7.56 2.84 -7.58
N PHE A 188 -7.36 2.59 -8.88
CA PHE A 188 -6.11 2.91 -9.56
C PHE A 188 -5.80 4.41 -9.53
N VAL A 189 -6.77 5.24 -9.93
CA VAL A 189 -6.60 6.70 -9.92
C VAL A 189 -6.39 7.22 -8.49
N TRP A 190 -7.19 6.75 -7.54
CA TRP A 190 -7.10 7.21 -6.15
C TRP A 190 -5.77 6.82 -5.49
N ASN A 191 -5.33 5.57 -5.66
CA ASN A 191 -4.03 5.12 -5.14
C ASN A 191 -2.88 5.90 -5.76
N TYR A 192 -2.96 6.21 -7.05
CA TYR A 192 -1.93 7.01 -7.72
C TYR A 192 -1.84 8.40 -7.09
N VAL A 193 -2.97 9.12 -6.99
CA VAL A 193 -3.02 10.47 -6.39
C VAL A 193 -2.55 10.45 -4.93
N LEU A 194 -3.05 9.50 -4.13
CA LEU A 194 -2.67 9.36 -2.73
C LEU A 194 -1.18 9.06 -2.56
N GLY A 195 -0.63 8.16 -3.38
CA GLY A 195 0.78 7.81 -3.37
C GLY A 195 1.69 9.01 -3.66
N TYR A 196 1.34 9.84 -4.65
CA TYR A 196 2.08 11.10 -4.91
C TYR A 196 1.98 12.08 -3.75
N ALA A 197 0.79 12.26 -3.18
CA ALA A 197 0.59 13.18 -2.07
C ALA A 197 1.40 12.74 -0.83
N LEU A 198 1.38 11.45 -0.50
CA LEU A 198 2.14 10.91 0.64
C LEU A 198 3.64 10.96 0.38
N SER A 199 4.10 10.57 -0.82
CA SER A 199 5.51 10.69 -1.19
C SER A 199 6.01 12.13 -1.05
N TYR A 200 5.23 13.11 -1.51
CA TYR A 200 5.56 14.52 -1.34
C TYR A 200 5.66 14.93 0.13
N ILE A 201 4.67 14.57 0.96
CA ILE A 201 4.67 14.89 2.40
C ILE A 201 5.87 14.24 3.10
N ILE A 202 6.14 12.97 2.82
CA ILE A 202 7.22 12.23 3.45
C ILE A 202 8.56 12.88 3.09
N SER A 203 8.84 13.06 1.79
CA SER A 203 10.14 13.58 1.34
C SER A 203 10.39 15.03 1.74
N ASN A 204 9.37 15.89 1.72
CA ASN A 204 9.55 17.33 1.94
C ASN A 204 9.31 17.77 3.38
N TRP A 205 8.48 17.06 4.15
CA TRP A 205 8.10 17.51 5.50
C TRP A 205 8.63 16.56 6.58
N ILE A 206 8.60 15.25 6.35
CA ILE A 206 8.96 14.27 7.38
C ILE A 206 10.47 14.01 7.40
N ILE A 207 11.05 13.61 6.27
CA ILE A 207 12.47 13.27 6.15
C ILE A 207 13.41 14.39 6.63
N PRO A 208 13.15 15.69 6.36
CA PRO A 208 14.01 16.77 6.87
C PRO A 208 14.09 16.85 8.40
N LEU A 209 13.08 16.37 9.14
CA LEU A 209 13.08 16.42 10.61
C LEU A 209 14.09 15.45 11.23
N PHE A 210 14.51 14.40 10.51
CA PHE A 210 15.54 13.44 10.95
C PHE A 210 16.97 13.97 10.78
N LYS A 211 17.13 15.11 10.10
CA LYS A 211 18.43 15.75 9.85
C LYS A 211 18.80 16.79 10.92
N VAL A 212 17.85 17.15 11.78
CA VAL A 212 18.04 18.03 12.95
C VAL A 212 18.84 17.29 14.02
#